data_AF-A0A644ZS33-F1
#
_entry.id   AF-A0A644ZS33-F1
#
_cell.length_a   1.000
_cell.length_b   1.000
_cell.length_c   1.000
_cell.angle_alpha   90.00
_cell.angle_beta   90.00
_cell.angle_gamma   90.00
#
_symmetry.space_group_name_H-M   'P 1'
#
loop_
_entity.id
_entity.type
_entity.pdbx_description
1 polymer ?
#
loop_
_entity_poly.entity_id
_entity_poly.type
_entity_poly.pdbx_seq_one_letter_code
_entity_poly.pdbx_strand_id
1 'polypeptide(L)'
;MSLVTVLPEQLQSPLLTAEWENRLKQVERGELEPDTFMDGIAAMLRELMKTYAPVKGAEVLFPSGREVVGKCPRCGGDVAESKKGFFCENNDCRFGLWKDNKFFSVKKKALTKAVAAALLKDGRAKLTGCYSEKTGKTYDATVILEDTGDRVNFKLEFETEAKRHE
;
A
#
# COMPACT_ATOMS: atom_id res chain seq x y z
N MET A 1 -11.80 1.39 19.75
CA MET A 1 -10.66 1.57 20.69
C MET A 1 -9.54 0.59 20.33
N SER A 2 -8.86 0.78 19.20
CA SER A 2 -7.81 -0.14 18.73
C SER A 2 -6.39 0.37 18.99
N LEU A 3 -6.21 1.67 19.22
CA LEU A 3 -4.87 2.28 19.41
C LEU A 3 -4.21 1.84 20.72
N VAL A 4 -4.96 1.84 21.82
CA VAL A 4 -4.45 1.46 23.14
C VAL A 4 -3.95 0.01 23.14
N THR A 5 -4.58 -0.89 22.40
CA THR A 5 -4.21 -2.33 22.40
C THR A 5 -2.89 -2.63 21.68
N VAL A 6 -2.37 -1.71 20.88
CA VAL A 6 -1.10 -1.91 20.14
C VAL A 6 0.06 -1.10 20.71
N LEU A 7 -0.17 -0.30 21.76
CA LEU A 7 0.88 0.47 22.42
C LEU A 7 1.66 -0.40 23.42
N PRO A 8 2.98 -0.17 23.59
CA PRO A 8 3.75 -0.75 24.70
C PRO A 8 3.06 -0.53 26.07
N GLU A 9 3.02 -1.56 26.92
CA GLU A 9 2.43 -1.46 28.27
C GLU A 9 3.06 -0.34 29.09
N GLN A 10 4.38 -0.14 28.94
CA GLN A 10 5.12 0.92 29.60
C GLN A 10 4.52 2.31 29.33
N LEU A 11 4.09 2.60 28.10
CA LEU A 11 3.50 3.89 27.72
C LEU A 11 2.05 4.05 28.21
N GLN A 12 1.41 2.97 28.64
CA GLN A 12 0.06 2.97 29.18
C GLN A 12 0.04 3.01 30.72
N SER A 13 1.22 2.93 31.35
CA SER A 13 1.34 2.78 32.79
C SER A 13 1.05 4.09 33.54
N PRO A 14 0.06 4.12 34.45
CA PRO A 14 -0.19 5.27 35.33
C PRO A 14 1.04 5.63 36.18
N LEU A 15 1.88 4.65 36.52
CA LEU A 15 3.11 4.87 37.27
C LEU A 15 4.11 5.73 36.47
N LEU A 16 4.29 5.43 35.18
CA LEU A 16 5.16 6.22 34.32
C LEU A 16 4.67 7.66 34.20
N THR A 17 3.35 7.87 34.09
CA THR A 17 2.74 9.20 34.09
C THR A 17 3.06 9.96 35.38
N ALA A 18 2.90 9.32 36.55
CA ALA A 18 3.21 9.93 37.84
C ALA A 18 4.71 10.27 37.97
N GLU A 19 5.60 9.40 37.50
CA GLU A 19 7.05 9.68 37.50
C GLU A 19 7.41 10.87 36.61
N TRP A 20 6.78 10.99 35.44
CA TRP A 20 6.99 12.12 34.53
C TRP A 20 6.51 13.43 35.12
N GLU A 21 5.32 13.45 35.72
CA GLU A 21 4.80 14.64 36.42
C GLU A 21 5.72 15.08 37.56
N ASN A 22 6.28 14.12 38.31
CA ASN A 22 7.23 14.43 39.36
C ASN A 22 8.55 15.03 38.81
N ARG A 23 9.08 14.47 37.72
CA ARG A 23 10.30 15.01 37.07
C ARG A 23 10.06 16.40 36.48
N LEU A 24 8.89 16.65 35.91
CA LEU A 24 8.51 17.98 35.42
C LEU A 24 8.50 19.02 36.57
N LYS A 25 8.00 18.65 37.76
CA LYS A 25 8.07 19.52 38.95
C LYS A 25 9.51 19.78 39.42
N GLN A 26 10.39 18.80 39.32
CA GLN A 26 11.81 18.99 39.64
C GLN A 26 12.47 19.98 38.67
N VAL A 27 12.14 19.90 37.38
CA VAL A 27 12.60 20.88 36.38
C VAL A 27 12.08 22.28 36.70
N GLU A 28 10.79 22.42 37.02
CA GLU A 28 10.19 23.70 37.41
C GLU A 28 10.89 24.33 38.63
N ARG A 29 11.30 23.50 39.60
CA ARG A 29 12.02 23.94 40.80
C ARG A 29 13.54 24.13 40.59
N GLY A 30 14.07 23.84 39.40
CA GLY A 30 15.50 23.89 39.12
C GLY A 30 16.33 22.77 39.78
N GLU A 31 15.68 21.69 40.22
CA GLU A 31 16.31 20.51 40.83
C GLU A 31 16.77 19.49 39.78
N LEU A 32 16.27 19.59 38.55
CA LEU A 32 16.63 18.76 37.41
C LEU A 32 16.84 19.63 36.18
N GLU A 33 17.97 19.46 35.51
CA GLU A 33 18.26 20.16 34.26
C GLU A 33 17.29 19.72 33.15
N PRO A 34 16.65 20.64 32.41
CA PRO A 34 15.71 20.32 31.34
C PRO A 34 16.30 19.36 30.28
N ASP A 35 17.56 19.59 29.90
CA ASP A 35 18.24 18.76 28.90
C ASP A 35 18.43 17.32 29.39
N THR A 36 18.77 17.14 30.68
CA THR A 36 18.90 15.80 31.29
C THR A 36 17.56 15.06 31.28
N PHE A 37 16.46 15.77 31.53
CA PHE A 37 15.12 15.19 31.45
C PHE A 37 14.78 14.75 30.02
N MET A 38 15.01 15.62 29.03
CA MET A 38 14.75 15.32 27.62
C MET A 38 15.62 14.17 27.08
N ASP A 39 16.89 14.12 27.50
CA ASP A 39 17.79 13.01 27.17
C ASP A 39 17.29 11.67 27.73
N GLY A 40 16.72 11.69 28.94
CA GLY A 40 16.07 10.53 29.54
C GLY A 40 14.87 10.02 28.72
N ILE A 41 14.02 10.92 28.23
CA ILE A 41 12.89 10.57 27.34
C ILE A 41 13.42 9.97 26.03
N ALA A 42 14.41 10.60 25.42
CA ALA A 42 15.00 10.11 24.17
C ALA A 42 15.64 8.73 24.35
N ALA A 43 16.32 8.48 25.47
CA ALA A 43 16.89 7.18 25.80
C ALA A 43 15.80 6.11 25.97
N MET A 44 14.72 6.42 26.70
CA MET A 44 13.56 5.53 26.85
C MET A 44 12.93 5.17 25.50
N LEU A 45 12.73 6.15 24.62
CA LEU A 45 12.17 5.92 23.27
C LEU A 45 13.09 5.05 22.41
N ARG A 46 14.41 5.28 22.45
CA ARG A 46 15.38 4.43 21.74
C ARG A 46 15.32 2.98 22.19
N GLU A 47 15.14 2.75 23.49
CA GLU A 47 15.03 1.38 24.02
C GLU A 47 13.71 0.73 23.61
N LEU A 48 12.59 1.45 23.72
CA LEU A 48 11.30 0.99 23.23
C LEU A 48 11.34 0.60 21.74
N MET A 49 12.01 1.39 20.90
CA MET A 49 12.15 1.07 19.47
C MET A 49 12.98 -0.19 19.19
N LYS A 50 13.89 -0.59 20.09
CA LYS A 50 14.62 -1.87 19.96
C LYS A 50 13.75 -3.06 20.35
N THR A 51 12.92 -2.90 21.38
CA THR A 51 12.11 -3.99 21.93
C THR A 51 10.83 -4.24 21.13
N TYR A 52 10.20 -3.17 20.65
CA TYR A 52 8.90 -3.25 19.97
C TYR A 52 9.07 -3.16 18.45
N ALA A 53 8.91 -4.29 17.77
CA ALA A 53 8.77 -4.35 16.33
C ALA A 53 7.33 -3.98 15.91
N PRO A 54 7.11 -3.52 14.67
CA PRO A 54 5.76 -3.37 14.12
C PRO A 54 4.97 -4.66 14.33
N VAL A 55 3.83 -4.58 15.01
CA VAL A 55 2.97 -5.74 15.27
C VAL A 55 2.45 -6.25 13.94
N LYS A 56 2.87 -7.47 13.54
CA LYS A 56 2.36 -8.12 12.34
C LYS A 56 0.84 -8.25 12.44
N GLY A 57 0.13 -7.70 11.46
CA GLY A 57 -1.34 -7.69 11.46
C GLY A 57 -2.01 -6.49 12.13
N ALA A 58 -1.26 -5.51 12.66
CA ALA A 58 -1.84 -4.23 13.11
C ALA A 58 -2.61 -3.51 11.98
N GLU A 59 -2.27 -3.78 10.73
CA GLU A 59 -2.96 -3.29 9.53
C GLU A 59 -4.45 -3.70 9.51
N VAL A 60 -4.81 -4.82 10.14
CA VAL A 60 -6.21 -5.26 10.30
C VAL A 60 -6.95 -4.41 11.35
N LEU A 61 -6.23 -3.94 12.37
CA LEU A 61 -6.76 -3.09 13.44
C LEU A 61 -6.90 -1.62 13.01
N PHE A 62 -6.11 -1.23 11.99
CA PHE A 62 -6.12 0.10 11.38
C PHE A 62 -6.20 -0.06 9.86
N PRO A 63 -7.37 -0.46 9.32
CA PRO A 63 -7.54 -0.53 7.88
C PRO A 63 -7.24 0.85 7.28
N SER A 64 -6.57 0.88 6.14
CA SER A 64 -6.14 2.11 5.48
C SER A 64 -7.30 3.06 5.11
N GLY A 65 -8.54 2.57 5.19
CA GLY A 65 -9.76 3.23 4.71
C GLY A 65 -9.80 3.36 3.19
N ARG A 66 -8.81 2.82 2.48
CA ARG A 66 -8.73 2.88 1.03
C ARG A 66 -9.63 1.80 0.44
N GLU A 67 -10.19 2.13 -0.71
CA GLU A 67 -11.08 1.21 -1.38
C GLU A 67 -10.30 0.05 -1.99
N VAL A 68 -10.63 -1.18 -1.57
CA VAL A 68 -10.05 -2.41 -2.10
C VAL A 68 -10.62 -2.68 -3.49
N VAL A 69 -9.73 -2.92 -4.45
CA VAL A 69 -10.04 -3.13 -5.87
C VAL A 69 -9.91 -4.60 -6.28
N GLY A 70 -9.10 -5.39 -5.56
CA GLY A 70 -8.93 -6.82 -5.81
C GLY A 70 -7.86 -7.44 -4.93
N LYS A 71 -7.54 -8.72 -5.20
CA LYS A 71 -6.48 -9.46 -4.51
C LYS A 71 -5.17 -9.40 -5.30
N CYS A 72 -4.06 -9.34 -4.58
CA CYS A 72 -2.73 -9.30 -5.16
C CYS A 72 -2.34 -10.67 -5.72
N PRO A 73 -1.91 -10.77 -6.99
CA PRO A 73 -1.51 -12.04 -7.59
C PRO A 73 -0.19 -12.60 -7.02
N ARG A 74 0.62 -11.78 -6.33
CA ARG A 74 1.91 -12.23 -5.73
C ARG A 74 1.74 -12.84 -4.35
N CYS A 75 0.93 -12.22 -3.49
CA CYS A 75 0.86 -12.56 -2.07
C CYS A 75 -0.56 -12.83 -1.55
N GLY A 76 -1.60 -12.63 -2.38
CA GLY A 76 -3.00 -12.79 -1.98
C GLY A 76 -3.56 -11.67 -1.09
N GLY A 77 -2.75 -10.68 -0.70
CA GLY A 77 -3.16 -9.52 0.07
C GLY A 77 -4.10 -8.58 -0.70
N ASP A 78 -4.69 -7.61 -0.01
CA ASP A 78 -5.57 -6.63 -0.65
C ASP A 78 -4.78 -5.65 -1.51
N VAL A 79 -5.37 -5.26 -2.64
CA VAL A 79 -4.87 -4.19 -3.52
C VAL A 79 -5.86 -3.05 -3.46
N ALA A 80 -5.40 -1.89 -3.00
CA ALA A 80 -6.25 -0.71 -2.80
C ALA A 80 -5.93 0.41 -3.78
N GLU A 81 -6.94 1.23 -4.07
CA GLU A 81 -6.77 2.40 -4.93
C GLU A 81 -6.07 3.55 -4.19
N SER A 82 -5.18 4.22 -4.91
CA SER A 82 -4.53 5.46 -4.48
C SER A 82 -4.52 6.48 -5.62
N LYS A 83 -4.04 7.69 -5.32
CA LYS A 83 -3.90 8.76 -6.32
C LYS A 83 -2.98 8.36 -7.49
N LYS A 84 -1.92 7.58 -7.23
CA LYS A 84 -0.91 7.20 -8.24
C LYS A 84 -1.23 5.89 -8.97
N GLY A 85 -2.09 5.05 -8.42
CA GLY A 85 -2.27 3.70 -8.92
C GLY A 85 -2.98 2.78 -7.92
N PHE A 86 -2.92 1.49 -8.21
CA PHE A 86 -3.50 0.41 -7.41
C PHE A 86 -2.35 -0.40 -6.81
N PHE A 87 -2.23 -0.45 -5.48
CA PHE A 87 -1.05 -1.00 -4.80
C PHE A 87 -1.45 -2.05 -3.78
N CYS A 88 -0.63 -3.09 -3.62
CA CYS A 88 -0.82 -4.04 -2.54
C CYS A 88 -0.66 -3.33 -1.19
N GLU A 89 -1.56 -3.63 -0.25
CA GLU A 89 -1.52 -3.08 1.10
C GLU A 89 -0.44 -3.73 1.97
N ASN A 90 -0.04 -4.96 1.63
CA ASN A 90 1.08 -5.62 2.31
C ASN A 90 2.39 -4.91 1.97
N ASN A 91 3.01 -4.28 2.98
CA ASN A 91 4.24 -3.50 2.84
C ASN A 91 5.46 -4.33 2.36
N ASP A 92 5.47 -5.65 2.61
CA ASP A 92 6.52 -6.55 2.12
C ASP A 92 6.32 -6.90 0.63
N CYS A 93 5.12 -6.67 0.08
CA CYS A 93 4.78 -6.93 -1.31
C CYS A 93 4.84 -5.66 -2.15
N ARG A 94 5.86 -5.53 -3.00
CA ARG A 94 6.01 -4.36 -3.90
C ARG A 94 5.16 -4.41 -5.17
N PHE A 95 4.04 -5.11 -5.15
CA PHE A 95 3.14 -5.16 -6.29
C PHE A 95 2.38 -3.84 -6.46
N GLY A 96 2.30 -3.34 -7.70
CA GLY A 96 1.54 -2.12 -7.99
C GLY A 96 1.27 -1.91 -9.48
N LEU A 97 0.09 -1.39 -9.78
CA LEU A 97 -0.35 -0.98 -11.11
C LEU A 97 -0.47 0.55 -11.16
N TRP A 98 0.40 1.18 -11.96
CA TRP A 98 0.49 2.64 -12.05
C TRP A 98 -0.53 3.21 -13.04
N LYS A 99 -1.24 4.27 -12.66
CA LYS A 99 -2.25 4.93 -13.54
C LYS A 99 -1.60 5.63 -14.73
N ASP A 100 -0.38 6.13 -14.56
CA ASP A 100 0.45 6.80 -15.56
C ASP A 100 1.32 5.82 -16.37
N ASN A 101 0.97 4.54 -16.41
CA ASN A 101 1.74 3.55 -17.13
C ASN A 101 1.76 3.81 -18.65
N LYS A 102 2.97 3.89 -19.22
CA LYS A 102 3.24 4.16 -20.64
C LYS A 102 2.49 3.22 -21.59
N PHE A 103 2.27 1.95 -21.19
CA PHE A 103 1.53 0.98 -22.00
C PHE A 103 0.10 1.45 -22.32
N PHE A 104 -0.59 2.06 -21.35
CA PHE A 104 -1.95 2.55 -21.50
C PHE A 104 -1.99 3.94 -22.15
N SER A 105 -1.09 4.84 -21.74
CA SER A 105 -1.08 6.23 -22.24
C SER A 105 -0.80 6.31 -23.75
N VAL A 106 0.12 5.50 -24.26
CA VAL A 106 0.41 5.37 -25.72
C VAL A 106 -0.83 4.94 -26.51
N LYS A 107 -1.70 4.13 -25.91
CA LYS A 107 -2.96 3.67 -26.52
C LYS A 107 -4.13 4.63 -26.28
N LYS A 108 -3.85 5.81 -25.71
CA LYS A 108 -4.84 6.80 -25.25
C LYS A 108 -5.88 6.21 -24.31
N LYS A 109 -5.46 5.26 -23.47
CA LYS A 109 -6.27 4.64 -22.42
C LYS A 109 -5.72 4.99 -21.04
N ALA A 110 -6.60 4.92 -20.05
CA ALA A 110 -6.25 5.02 -18.65
C ALA A 110 -6.46 3.65 -17.98
N LEU A 111 -5.61 3.34 -17.01
CA LEU A 111 -5.86 2.23 -16.11
C LEU A 111 -6.94 2.65 -15.11
N THR A 112 -8.19 2.37 -15.44
CA THR A 112 -9.33 2.64 -14.55
C THR A 112 -9.46 1.56 -13.49
N LYS A 113 -10.24 1.83 -12.44
CA LYS A 113 -10.54 0.85 -11.39
C LYS A 113 -11.17 -0.43 -11.93
N ALA A 114 -12.08 -0.34 -12.89
CA ALA A 114 -12.69 -1.51 -13.52
C ALA A 114 -11.67 -2.38 -14.26
N VAL A 115 -10.75 -1.75 -15.00
CA VAL A 115 -9.67 -2.46 -15.71
C VAL A 115 -8.70 -3.09 -14.71
N ALA A 116 -8.31 -2.37 -13.66
CA ALA A 116 -7.46 -2.90 -12.60
C ALA A 116 -8.13 -4.09 -11.89
N ALA A 117 -9.41 -4.01 -11.52
CA ALA A 117 -10.15 -5.10 -10.90
C ALA A 117 -10.19 -6.35 -11.81
N ALA A 118 -10.45 -6.19 -13.10
CA ALA A 118 -10.44 -7.29 -14.07
C ALA A 118 -9.04 -7.93 -14.20
N LEU A 119 -7.98 -7.11 -14.30
CA LEU A 119 -6.60 -7.59 -14.36
C LEU A 119 -6.19 -8.37 -13.10
N LEU A 120 -6.64 -7.93 -11.92
CA LEU A 120 -6.35 -8.61 -10.65
C LEU A 120 -7.14 -9.92 -10.49
N LYS A 121 -8.39 -9.95 -10.99
CA LYS A 121 -9.27 -11.11 -10.84
C LYS A 121 -8.99 -12.20 -11.86
N ASP A 122 -8.90 -11.83 -13.13
CA ASP A 122 -8.89 -12.77 -14.26
C ASP A 122 -7.52 -12.83 -14.95
N GLY A 123 -6.56 -12.00 -14.54
CA GLY A 123 -5.27 -11.83 -15.21
C GLY A 123 -5.37 -11.09 -16.55
N ARG A 124 -6.59 -10.69 -16.96
CA ARG A 124 -6.86 -10.05 -18.25
C ARG A 124 -8.02 -9.07 -18.17
N ALA A 125 -7.99 -8.06 -19.04
CA ALA A 125 -9.04 -7.06 -19.17
C ALA A 125 -9.25 -6.65 -20.62
N LYS A 126 -10.51 -6.61 -21.06
CA LYS A 126 -10.87 -6.13 -22.40
C LYS A 126 -10.74 -4.62 -22.46
N LEU A 127 -10.00 -4.12 -23.44
CA LEU A 127 -9.92 -2.71 -23.78
C LEU A 127 -10.51 -2.49 -25.18
N THR A 128 -11.47 -1.60 -25.28
CA THR A 128 -12.08 -1.21 -26.56
C THR A 128 -11.59 0.14 -27.01
N GLY A 129 -11.43 0.37 -28.32
CA GLY A 129 -11.01 1.64 -28.89
C GLY A 129 -9.60 2.09 -28.49
N CYS A 130 -8.67 1.15 -28.33
CA CYS A 130 -7.24 1.42 -28.15
C CYS A 130 -6.65 2.08 -29.41
N TYR A 131 -5.88 3.13 -29.24
CA TYR A 131 -5.19 3.79 -30.37
C TYR A 131 -3.93 3.01 -30.78
N SER A 132 -3.73 2.82 -32.09
CA SER A 132 -2.52 2.25 -32.68
C SER A 132 -1.64 3.34 -33.27
N GLU A 133 -0.46 3.57 -32.72
CA GLU A 133 0.53 4.48 -33.32
C GLU A 133 1.04 3.98 -34.68
N LYS A 134 1.03 2.66 -34.89
CA LYS A 134 1.51 2.05 -36.14
C LYS A 134 0.56 2.26 -37.30
N THR A 135 -0.75 2.19 -37.05
CA THR A 135 -1.78 2.21 -38.10
C THR A 135 -2.64 3.46 -38.07
N GLY A 136 -2.52 4.30 -37.03
CA GLY A 136 -3.36 5.48 -36.81
C GLY A 136 -4.82 5.18 -36.50
N LYS A 137 -5.22 3.89 -36.43
CA LYS A 137 -6.60 3.43 -36.23
C LYS A 137 -6.84 2.99 -34.79
N THR A 138 -8.10 2.90 -34.42
CA THR A 138 -8.53 2.27 -33.16
C THR A 138 -8.77 0.78 -33.34
N TYR A 139 -8.53 0.01 -32.27
CA TYR A 139 -8.78 -1.43 -32.22
C TYR A 139 -9.26 -1.85 -30.83
N ASP A 140 -9.88 -3.02 -30.77
CA ASP A 140 -10.21 -3.68 -29.52
C ASP A 140 -9.21 -4.80 -29.27
N ALA A 141 -8.81 -4.98 -28.01
CA ALA A 141 -7.85 -6.00 -27.61
C ALA A 141 -8.06 -6.41 -26.15
N THR A 142 -7.59 -7.60 -25.82
CA THR A 142 -7.52 -8.07 -24.44
C THR A 142 -6.12 -7.80 -23.91
N VAL A 143 -6.03 -7.05 -22.81
CA VAL A 143 -4.77 -6.85 -22.09
C VAL A 143 -4.57 -7.99 -21.12
N ILE A 144 -3.39 -8.60 -21.14
CA ILE A 144 -2.97 -9.63 -20.19
C ILE A 144 -1.95 -9.01 -19.24
N LEU A 145 -2.16 -9.21 -17.94
CA LEU A 145 -1.22 -8.86 -16.88
C LEU A 145 -0.10 -9.91 -16.86
N GLU A 146 1.14 -9.48 -17.02
CA GLU A 146 2.32 -10.34 -16.88
C GLU A 146 3.15 -9.86 -15.69
N ASP A 147 3.13 -10.64 -14.62
CA ASP A 147 3.90 -10.33 -13.43
C ASP A 147 5.12 -11.25 -13.33
N THR A 148 6.32 -10.67 -13.35
CA THR A 148 7.59 -11.41 -13.24
C THR A 148 8.05 -11.57 -11.79
N GLY A 149 7.26 -11.14 -10.80
CA GLY A 149 7.64 -11.09 -9.38
C GLY A 149 8.42 -9.84 -9.02
N ASP A 150 9.27 -9.33 -9.92
CA ASP A 150 9.96 -8.05 -9.75
C ASP A 150 9.17 -6.89 -10.39
N ARG A 151 8.67 -7.09 -11.62
CA ARG A 151 8.01 -6.05 -12.41
C ARG A 151 6.70 -6.54 -12.99
N VAL A 152 5.78 -5.60 -13.15
CA VAL A 152 4.50 -5.82 -13.84
C VAL A 152 4.60 -5.28 -15.27
N ASN A 153 4.31 -6.15 -16.23
CA ASN A 153 4.22 -5.85 -17.64
C ASN A 153 2.81 -6.15 -18.15
N PHE A 154 2.54 -5.70 -19.38
CA PHE A 154 1.26 -5.91 -20.05
C PHE A 154 1.49 -6.37 -21.49
N LYS A 155 0.74 -7.38 -21.91
CA LYS A 155 0.68 -7.82 -23.31
C LYS A 155 -0.72 -7.59 -23.88
N LEU A 156 -0.78 -7.43 -25.20
CA LEU A 156 -2.05 -7.44 -25.93
C LEU A 156 -2.22 -8.80 -26.57
N GLU A 157 -3.38 -9.38 -26.34
CA GLU A 157 -3.89 -10.52 -27.09
C GLU A 157 -5.09 -10.04 -27.91
N PHE A 158 -5.04 -10.35 -29.19
CA PHE A 158 -6.15 -10.13 -30.09
C PHE A 158 -6.81 -11.49 -30.24
N GLU A 159 -8.10 -11.58 -29.93
CA GLU A 159 -8.88 -12.75 -30.33
C GLU A 159 -8.91 -12.73 -31.87
N THR A 160 -7.97 -13.42 -32.49
CA THR A 160 -8.14 -13.90 -33.86
C THR A 160 -9.39 -14.75 -33.82
N GLU A 161 -10.46 -14.29 -34.48
CA GLU A 161 -11.65 -15.09 -34.76
C GLU A 161 -11.20 -16.50 -35.16
N ALA A 162 -11.35 -17.45 -34.24
CA ALA A 162 -11.25 -18.86 -34.58
C ALA A 162 -12.35 -19.10 -35.61
N LYS A 163 -11.93 -19.45 -36.82
CA LYS A 163 -12.77 -19.69 -37.99
C LYS A 163 -14.04 -20.45 -37.63
N ARG A 164 -15.16 -19.89 -38.09
CA ARG A 164 -16.41 -20.57 -38.44
C ARG A 164 -16.13 -21.89 -39.18
N HIS A 165 -16.62 -23.01 -38.66
CA HIS A 165 -16.94 -24.33 -39.29
C HIS A 165 -17.43 -25.19 -38.10
N GLU A 166 -18.64 -25.76 -38.03
CA GLU A 166 -19.51 -26.39 -39.02
C GLU A 166 -20.98 -26.25 -38.60
#